data_AF-A0A922MP94-F1
#
_entry.id   AF-A0A922MP94-F1
#
_cell.length_a   1.000
_cell.length_b   1.000
_cell.length_c   1.000
_cell.angle_alpha   90.00
_cell.angle_beta   90.00
_cell.angle_gamma   90.00
#
_symmetry.space_group_name_H-M   'P 1'
#
loop_
_entity.id
_entity.type
_entity.pdbx_description
1 polymer ?
#
loop_
_entity_poly.entity_id
_entity_poly.type
_entity_poly.pdbx_seq_one_letter_code
_entity_poly.pdbx_strand_id
1 'polypeptide(L)'
;MSILTAFKAPRVDIVFDQYFSPSIKDYERMRRNEQRTIDFNIIGPSQTRPTDFMKELKNIKFKESFVQFLIDYWATDEMATFIGNTLIKLNYDSCYSYIVKNNVVEMTIDENLACNNHEEADTKIIHHVCKLDTYRKTNVLLKSSDTDVLIIMLGNMDHLQSDDLNIFMEYGTGNSKRYINVTKLYMELGPSLCASLPGFHALTGCDYNPSFFQKGKIRPYKILIKNQNYQKALTDLGVAHITGSREEILPILEAFICEIYGYKNISNINAARFQKFCVTYKANTEDEPFKKTLKNCDPSTLPPCKAELQQHLLRTQYITSIWRNAYLRFPSSLTPNRNGWTLHEDTLHFHWFDGDCMPQSVFDAIVHENNKQNNIENDTTDNAGVSELDTDESEVDSDSSDEGASTEEE
;
A
#
# COMPACT_ATOMS: atom_id res chain seq x y z
N MET A 1 -22.24 16.67 9.96
CA MET A 1 -22.55 17.05 11.36
C MET A 1 -22.13 16.02 12.39
N SER A 2 -22.56 14.74 12.31
CA SER A 2 -22.21 13.76 13.35
C SER A 2 -20.70 13.59 13.54
N ILE A 3 -19.88 13.73 12.48
CA ILE A 3 -18.41 13.72 12.57
C ILE A 3 -17.87 14.79 13.53
N LEU A 4 -18.42 16.01 13.50
CA LEU A 4 -17.98 17.13 14.35
C LEU A 4 -18.54 17.02 15.76
N THR A 5 -19.79 16.55 15.91
CA THR A 5 -20.49 16.57 17.20
C THR A 5 -20.34 15.29 18.01
N ALA A 6 -19.90 14.17 17.41
CA ALA A 6 -19.76 12.89 18.10
C ALA A 6 -18.50 12.82 18.99
N PHE A 7 -17.53 13.70 18.80
CA PHE A 7 -16.25 13.65 19.49
C PHE A 7 -15.93 14.98 20.17
N LYS A 8 -15.68 14.93 21.49
CA LYS A 8 -15.21 16.08 22.26
C LYS A 8 -13.68 16.13 22.25
N ALA A 9 -13.10 16.37 21.08
CA ALA A 9 -11.66 16.62 20.95
C ALA A 9 -11.40 18.13 20.84
N PRO A 10 -10.30 18.66 21.41
CA PRO A 10 -9.94 20.07 21.26
C PRO A 10 -9.47 20.39 19.82
N ARG A 11 -9.04 19.38 19.07
CA ARG A 11 -8.65 19.47 17.67
C ARG A 11 -9.16 18.24 16.91
N VAL A 12 -9.68 18.45 15.71
CA VAL A 12 -10.09 17.39 14.77
C VAL A 12 -9.52 17.71 13.39
N ASP A 13 -8.76 16.77 12.85
CA ASP A 13 -8.20 16.87 11.50
C ASP A 13 -8.98 15.91 10.58
N ILE A 14 -9.52 16.46 9.50
CA ILE A 14 -10.28 15.73 8.48
C ILE A 14 -9.48 15.81 7.21
N VAL A 15 -9.12 14.66 6.67
CA VAL A 15 -8.11 14.55 5.62
C VAL A 15 -8.73 13.82 4.45
N PHE A 16 -8.68 14.44 3.27
CA PHE A 16 -9.22 13.90 2.03
C PHE A 16 -8.09 13.57 1.05
N ASP A 17 -8.34 12.60 0.17
CA ASP A 17 -7.52 12.35 -1.01
C ASP A 17 -7.50 13.58 -1.93
N GLN A 18 -6.47 13.70 -2.75
CA GLN A 18 -6.45 14.50 -3.97
C GLN A 18 -6.48 13.57 -5.18
N TYR A 19 -6.92 14.10 -6.32
CA TYR A 19 -7.05 13.33 -7.55
C TYR A 19 -6.10 13.89 -8.61
N PHE A 20 -4.87 13.36 -8.65
CA PHE A 20 -3.89 13.73 -9.67
C PHE A 20 -4.14 13.00 -10.98
N SER A 21 -3.67 13.60 -12.08
CA SER A 21 -3.69 13.03 -13.42
C SER A 21 -2.42 13.48 -14.16
N PRO A 22 -1.61 12.55 -14.71
CA PRO A 22 -1.69 11.10 -14.51
C PRO A 22 -1.40 10.67 -13.07
N SER A 23 -1.85 9.48 -12.65
CA SER A 23 -1.62 8.96 -11.29
C SER A 23 -1.30 7.46 -11.29
N ILE A 24 -0.49 7.02 -10.31
CA ILE A 24 -0.28 5.58 -10.08
C ILE A 24 -1.56 4.86 -9.61
N LYS A 25 -2.60 5.61 -9.20
CA LYS A 25 -3.94 5.09 -8.92
C LYS A 25 -4.78 4.85 -10.16
N ASP A 26 -4.36 5.27 -11.36
CA ASP A 26 -5.18 5.16 -12.57
C ASP A 26 -5.64 3.70 -12.80
N TYR A 27 -4.74 2.73 -12.61
CA TYR A 27 -5.08 1.30 -12.71
C TYR A 27 -6.17 0.87 -11.72
N GLU A 28 -6.07 1.26 -10.45
CA GLU A 28 -7.03 0.86 -9.42
C GLU A 28 -8.36 1.63 -9.55
N ARG A 29 -8.31 2.90 -9.97
CA ARG A 29 -9.50 3.70 -10.32
C ARG A 29 -10.27 3.05 -11.47
N MET A 30 -9.57 2.58 -12.50
CA MET A 30 -10.19 1.83 -13.60
C MET A 30 -10.86 0.54 -13.10
N ARG A 31 -10.21 -0.23 -12.22
CA ARG A 31 -10.79 -1.45 -11.62
C ARG A 31 -12.06 -1.17 -10.82
N ARG A 32 -12.12 -0.02 -10.13
CA ARG A 32 -13.29 0.43 -9.35
C ARG A 32 -14.38 1.08 -10.21
N ASN A 33 -14.16 1.21 -11.51
CA ASN A 33 -15.00 1.98 -12.44
C ASN A 33 -15.18 3.44 -12.00
N GLU A 34 -14.13 4.06 -11.47
CA GLU A 34 -14.13 5.50 -11.20
C GLU A 34 -13.92 6.29 -12.49
N GLN A 35 -14.66 7.38 -12.66
CA GLN A 35 -14.70 8.12 -13.92
C GLN A 35 -14.63 9.65 -13.69
N ARG A 36 -14.05 10.36 -14.66
CA ARG A 36 -14.08 11.83 -14.78
C ARG A 36 -15.08 12.31 -15.84
N THR A 37 -16.25 11.68 -15.94
CA THR A 37 -17.13 11.82 -17.11
C THR A 37 -18.19 12.92 -16.96
N ILE A 38 -18.76 13.10 -15.77
CA ILE A 38 -19.93 13.98 -15.57
C ILE A 38 -19.54 15.13 -14.64
N ASP A 39 -19.68 16.37 -15.10
CA ASP A 39 -19.57 17.54 -14.24
C ASP A 39 -20.64 17.48 -13.15
N PHE A 40 -20.22 17.69 -11.91
CA PHE A 40 -21.10 17.75 -10.75
C PHE A 40 -20.81 19.06 -10.01
N ASN A 41 -21.84 19.70 -9.49
CA ASN A 41 -21.69 20.87 -8.63
C ASN A 41 -22.68 20.78 -7.47
N ILE A 42 -22.25 21.19 -6.28
CA ILE A 42 -23.09 21.25 -5.10
C ILE A 42 -23.49 22.71 -4.87
N ILE A 43 -24.78 22.99 -5.02
CA ILE A 43 -25.34 24.35 -5.00
C ILE A 43 -25.39 24.91 -3.57
N GLY A 44 -25.53 24.04 -2.55
CA GLY A 44 -25.56 24.45 -1.15
C GLY A 44 -26.06 23.37 -0.19
N PRO A 45 -26.14 23.68 1.11
CA PRO A 45 -26.43 22.70 2.16
C PRO A 45 -27.85 22.10 2.08
N SER A 46 -28.77 22.77 1.42
CA SER A 46 -30.16 22.30 1.22
C SER A 46 -30.31 21.36 0.02
N GLN A 47 -29.26 21.14 -0.78
CA GLN A 47 -29.33 20.24 -1.93
C GLN A 47 -29.66 18.81 -1.46
N THR A 48 -30.66 18.21 -2.11
CA THR A 48 -31.02 16.82 -1.82
C THR A 48 -29.87 15.91 -2.21
N ARG A 49 -29.50 15.00 -1.31
CA ARG A 49 -28.49 13.98 -1.59
C ARG A 49 -28.92 13.16 -2.81
N PRO A 50 -27.99 12.81 -3.73
CA PRO A 50 -28.26 11.89 -4.81
C PRO A 50 -28.93 10.60 -4.30
N THR A 51 -29.91 10.11 -5.06
CA THR A 51 -30.64 8.88 -4.75
C THR A 51 -29.71 7.67 -4.74
N ASP A 52 -28.82 7.59 -5.72
CA ASP A 52 -27.75 6.60 -5.80
C ASP A 52 -26.40 7.22 -5.43
N PHE A 53 -26.19 7.39 -4.13
CA PHE A 53 -24.97 7.98 -3.60
C PHE A 53 -23.71 7.16 -3.93
N MET A 54 -23.83 5.83 -4.02
CA MET A 54 -22.70 4.94 -4.33
C MET A 54 -22.21 5.13 -5.77
N LYS A 55 -23.12 5.37 -6.71
CA LYS A 55 -22.76 5.72 -8.08
C LYS A 55 -22.03 7.07 -8.16
N GLU A 56 -22.52 8.09 -7.46
CA GLU A 56 -21.87 9.40 -7.45
C GLU A 56 -20.50 9.37 -6.77
N LEU A 57 -20.31 8.52 -5.76
CA LEU A 57 -18.99 8.27 -5.19
C LEU A 57 -17.99 7.66 -6.18
N LYS A 58 -18.40 7.17 -7.34
CA LYS A 58 -17.45 6.76 -8.41
C LYS A 58 -17.07 7.90 -9.34
N ASN A 59 -17.77 9.03 -9.28
CA ASN A 59 -17.46 10.23 -10.06
C ASN A 59 -16.43 11.07 -9.31
N ILE A 60 -15.22 11.22 -9.87
CA ILE A 60 -14.16 12.01 -9.26
C ILE A 60 -14.59 13.47 -9.07
N LYS A 61 -15.30 14.05 -10.05
CA LYS A 61 -15.76 15.46 -9.98
C LYS A 61 -16.78 15.67 -8.86
N PHE A 62 -17.59 14.65 -8.54
CA PHE A 62 -18.46 14.67 -7.37
C PHE A 62 -17.65 14.72 -6.07
N LYS A 63 -16.62 13.86 -5.94
CA LYS A 63 -15.74 13.85 -4.76
C LYS A 63 -15.06 15.21 -4.55
N GLU A 64 -14.50 15.78 -5.61
CA GLU A 64 -13.86 17.11 -5.59
C GLU A 64 -14.86 18.19 -5.17
N SER A 65 -16.04 18.23 -5.79
CA SER A 65 -17.10 19.19 -5.47
C SER A 65 -17.64 19.05 -4.05
N PHE A 66 -17.69 17.82 -3.52
CA PHE A 66 -18.09 17.56 -2.15
C PHE A 66 -17.11 18.15 -1.14
N VAL A 67 -15.81 17.98 -1.37
CA VAL A 67 -14.80 18.54 -0.48
C VAL A 67 -14.79 20.07 -0.59
N GLN A 68 -14.91 20.64 -1.79
CA GLN A 68 -15.01 22.09 -1.98
C GLN A 68 -16.22 22.68 -1.25
N PHE A 69 -17.39 22.04 -1.36
CA PHE A 69 -18.57 22.43 -0.61
C PHE A 69 -18.33 22.45 0.91
N LEU A 70 -17.64 21.45 1.46
CA LEU A 70 -17.32 21.43 2.89
C LEU A 70 -16.37 22.57 3.27
N ILE A 71 -15.36 22.84 2.43
CA ILE A 71 -14.39 23.92 2.66
C ILE A 71 -15.12 25.27 2.79
N ASP A 72 -16.02 25.55 1.84
CA ASP A 72 -16.72 26.83 1.76
C ASP A 72 -17.82 26.94 2.82
N TYR A 73 -18.64 25.90 2.98
CA TYR A 73 -19.75 25.92 3.93
C TYR A 73 -19.27 25.98 5.38
N TRP A 74 -18.14 25.35 5.71
CA TRP A 74 -17.60 25.39 7.07
C TRP A 74 -16.99 26.73 7.45
N ALA A 75 -16.74 27.62 6.49
CA ALA A 75 -16.34 29.00 6.75
C ALA A 75 -17.52 29.91 7.10
N THR A 76 -18.76 29.44 7.00
CA THR A 76 -19.96 30.24 7.31
C THR A 76 -20.28 30.26 8.81
N ASP A 77 -20.85 31.36 9.30
CA ASP A 77 -21.22 31.51 10.71
C ASP A 77 -22.31 30.54 11.18
N GLU A 78 -23.08 29.94 10.25
CA GLU A 78 -24.03 28.85 10.55
C GLU A 78 -23.34 27.66 11.22
N MET A 79 -22.06 27.44 10.91
CA MET A 79 -21.25 26.35 11.45
C MET A 79 -20.65 26.65 12.83
N ALA A 80 -20.75 27.88 13.33
CA ALA A 80 -20.16 28.29 14.61
C ALA A 80 -20.62 27.41 15.78
N THR A 81 -21.90 27.05 15.83
CA THR A 81 -22.45 26.22 16.91
C THR A 81 -21.95 24.77 16.88
N PHE A 82 -21.61 24.26 15.69
CA PHE A 82 -21.15 22.88 15.50
C PHE A 82 -19.64 22.73 15.69
N ILE A 83 -18.87 23.74 15.28
CA ILE A 83 -17.43 23.83 15.53
C ILE A 83 -17.18 24.09 17.02
N GLY A 84 -17.93 25.02 17.62
CA GLY A 84 -17.81 25.36 19.03
C GLY A 84 -16.38 25.72 19.43
N ASN A 85 -15.84 25.01 20.43
CA ASN A 85 -14.48 25.25 20.95
C ASN A 85 -13.43 24.34 20.31
N THR A 86 -13.77 23.59 19.27
CA THR A 86 -12.87 22.65 18.61
C THR A 86 -12.15 23.34 17.45
N LEU A 87 -10.82 23.18 17.39
CA LEU A 87 -10.04 23.52 16.20
C LEU A 87 -10.28 22.47 15.12
N ILE A 88 -10.87 22.84 14.00
CA ILE A 88 -11.05 21.93 12.86
C ILE A 88 -9.98 22.22 11.82
N LYS A 89 -9.28 21.18 11.36
CA LYS A 89 -8.41 21.25 10.19
C LYS A 89 -8.95 20.36 9.09
N LEU A 90 -9.21 20.91 7.91
CA LEU A 90 -9.61 20.16 6.72
C LEU A 90 -8.46 20.19 5.73
N ASN A 91 -7.88 19.04 5.42
CA ASN A 91 -6.81 18.91 4.43
C ASN A 91 -7.35 18.30 3.12
N TYR A 92 -7.21 19.05 2.04
CA TYR A 92 -7.50 18.61 0.68
C TYR A 92 -6.35 19.04 -0.24
N ASP A 93 -6.52 20.11 -1.02
CA ASP A 93 -5.50 20.77 -1.83
C ASP A 93 -4.62 21.73 -0.98
N SER A 94 -5.21 22.31 0.06
CA SER A 94 -4.55 23.04 1.15
C SER A 94 -5.04 22.53 2.51
N CYS A 95 -4.49 23.06 3.61
CA CYS A 95 -5.00 22.79 4.96
C CYS A 95 -5.79 23.99 5.49
N TYR A 96 -7.11 23.89 5.49
CA TYR A 96 -8.03 24.92 5.98
C TYR A 96 -8.28 24.74 7.48
N SER A 97 -8.09 25.78 8.26
CA SER A 97 -8.23 25.81 9.71
C SER A 97 -9.42 26.66 10.10
N TYR A 98 -10.35 26.10 10.88
CA TYR A 98 -11.57 26.76 11.32
C TYR A 98 -11.58 26.87 12.85
N ILE A 99 -11.82 28.07 13.35
CA ILE A 99 -12.01 28.36 14.77
C ILE A 99 -13.16 29.35 14.95
N VAL A 100 -13.91 29.22 16.04
CA VAL A 100 -15.00 30.16 16.36
C VAL A 100 -14.50 31.20 17.35
N LYS A 101 -14.69 32.48 17.02
CA LYS A 101 -14.46 33.60 17.94
C LYS A 101 -15.68 34.51 17.91
N ASN A 102 -16.25 34.80 19.08
CA ASN A 102 -17.45 35.65 19.22
C ASN A 102 -18.62 35.20 18.31
N ASN A 103 -18.85 33.89 18.21
CA ASN A 103 -19.84 33.26 17.31
C ASN A 103 -19.62 33.49 15.80
N VAL A 104 -18.46 33.98 15.40
CA VAL A 104 -18.05 34.11 14.00
C VAL A 104 -17.02 33.03 13.69
N VAL A 105 -17.14 32.38 12.53
CA VAL A 105 -16.14 31.40 12.09
C VAL A 105 -15.00 32.13 11.39
N GLU A 106 -13.79 31.97 11.93
CA GLU A 106 -12.56 32.39 11.27
C GLU A 106 -11.94 31.20 10.55
N MET A 107 -11.81 31.31 9.22
CA MET A 107 -11.09 30.37 8.38
C MET A 107 -9.71 30.94 8.00
N THR A 108 -8.65 30.14 8.18
CA THR A 108 -7.29 30.46 7.74
C THR A 108 -6.67 29.27 7.02
N ILE A 109 -5.64 29.51 6.20
CA ILE A 109 -4.86 28.44 5.56
C ILE A 109 -3.59 28.19 6.38
N ASP A 110 -3.36 26.94 6.76
CA ASP A 110 -2.14 26.48 7.42
C ASP A 110 -1.18 25.88 6.39
N GLU A 111 -0.28 26.73 5.90
CA GLU A 111 0.73 26.37 4.90
C GLU A 111 1.66 25.24 5.37
N ASN A 112 1.88 25.08 6.68
CA ASN A 112 2.79 24.04 7.18
C ASN A 112 2.19 22.64 7.10
N LEU A 113 0.86 22.56 7.05
CA LEU A 113 0.13 21.30 6.92
C LEU A 113 -0.47 21.11 5.51
N ALA A 114 -0.27 22.05 4.59
CA ALA A 114 -0.68 21.89 3.20
C ALA A 114 0.14 20.76 2.53
N CYS A 115 -0.53 19.65 2.20
CA CYS A 115 0.10 18.40 1.75
C CYS A 115 -0.02 18.20 0.22
N ASN A 116 0.40 19.20 -0.56
CA ASN A 116 0.11 19.30 -2.00
C ASN A 116 0.74 18.18 -2.84
N ASN A 117 1.74 17.47 -2.32
CA ASN A 117 2.41 16.36 -2.99
C ASN A 117 1.99 14.98 -2.47
N HIS A 118 1.02 14.95 -1.54
CA HIS A 118 0.41 13.72 -1.08
C HIS A 118 -0.91 13.54 -1.80
N GLU A 119 -1.02 12.46 -2.57
CA GLU A 119 -2.27 12.12 -3.25
C GLU A 119 -3.29 11.52 -2.27
N GLU A 120 -2.89 10.55 -1.45
CA GLU A 120 -3.82 9.87 -0.54
C GLU A 120 -3.91 10.50 0.85
N ALA A 121 -5.11 10.42 1.43
CA ALA A 121 -5.36 10.74 2.82
C ALA A 121 -4.45 9.96 3.77
N ASP A 122 -4.09 8.72 3.46
CA ASP A 122 -3.29 7.87 4.35
C ASP A 122 -1.97 8.56 4.73
N THR A 123 -1.19 8.97 3.74
CA THR A 123 0.10 9.63 3.98
C THR A 123 -0.04 11.04 4.59
N LYS A 124 -1.11 11.76 4.23
CA LYS A 124 -1.42 13.08 4.80
C LYS A 124 -1.76 13.01 6.29
N ILE A 125 -2.50 11.98 6.71
CA ILE A 125 -2.79 11.72 8.13
C ILE A 125 -1.48 11.59 8.90
N ILE A 126 -0.52 10.81 8.39
CA ILE A 126 0.79 10.64 9.03
C ILE A 126 1.55 11.97 9.09
N HIS A 127 1.55 12.75 8.00
CA HIS A 127 2.16 14.09 8.02
C HIS A 127 1.60 14.97 9.15
N HIS A 128 0.27 15.04 9.26
CA HIS A 128 -0.41 15.82 10.30
C HIS A 128 -0.01 15.36 11.71
N VAL A 129 0.02 14.05 11.94
CA VAL A 129 0.39 13.46 13.25
C VAL A 129 1.85 13.77 13.60
N CYS A 130 2.78 13.59 12.65
CA CYS A 130 4.20 13.86 12.85
C CYS A 130 4.51 15.37 13.00
N LYS A 131 3.58 16.26 12.67
CA LYS A 131 3.69 17.71 12.90
C LYS A 131 3.00 18.19 14.18
N LEU A 132 2.37 17.30 14.95
CA LEU A 132 1.85 17.65 16.26
C LEU A 132 3.01 17.95 17.21
N ASP A 133 3.03 19.16 17.73
CA ASP A 133 3.88 19.55 18.85
C ASP A 133 3.01 19.70 20.10
N THR A 134 3.47 19.13 21.21
CA THR A 134 2.77 19.18 22.49
C THR A 134 3.75 19.13 23.65
N TYR A 135 3.46 19.95 24.66
CA TYR A 135 4.17 20.01 25.94
C TYR A 135 3.51 19.19 27.05
N ARG A 136 2.50 18.39 26.69
CA ARG A 136 1.77 17.53 27.62
C ARG A 136 1.35 16.24 26.94
N LYS A 137 1.17 15.20 27.75
CA LYS A 137 0.61 13.92 27.32
C LYS A 137 -0.69 14.11 26.55
N THR A 138 -0.67 13.70 25.29
CA THR A 138 -1.77 13.90 24.35
C THR A 138 -2.07 12.60 23.62
N ASN A 139 -3.33 12.19 23.65
CA ASN A 139 -3.79 11.04 22.90
C ASN A 139 -4.27 11.49 21.53
N VAL A 140 -3.76 10.86 20.48
CA VAL A 140 -4.17 11.07 19.10
C VAL A 140 -4.92 9.83 18.66
N LEU A 141 -6.14 10.01 18.15
CA LEU A 141 -6.94 8.92 17.61
C LEU A 141 -7.02 9.02 16.09
N LEU A 142 -6.38 8.09 15.39
CA LEU A 142 -6.50 7.90 13.96
C LEU A 142 -7.79 7.15 13.66
N LYS A 143 -8.60 7.67 12.75
CA LYS A 143 -9.87 7.06 12.36
C LYS A 143 -9.78 6.67 10.89
N SER A 144 -9.37 5.44 10.63
CA SER A 144 -9.36 4.87 9.29
C SER A 144 -9.63 3.36 9.38
N SER A 145 -10.39 2.85 8.42
CA SER A 145 -10.53 1.39 8.22
C SER A 145 -9.40 0.83 7.35
N ASP A 146 -8.58 1.68 6.75
CA ASP A 146 -7.49 1.26 5.87
C ASP A 146 -6.28 0.79 6.68
N THR A 147 -5.75 -0.38 6.32
CA THR A 147 -4.56 -0.96 6.97
C THR A 147 -3.30 -0.18 6.61
N ASP A 148 -3.27 0.51 5.47
CA ASP A 148 -2.11 1.28 5.02
C ASP A 148 -1.78 2.40 6.02
N VAL A 149 -2.79 3.05 6.61
CA VAL A 149 -2.57 4.05 7.68
C VAL A 149 -1.79 3.47 8.86
N LEU A 150 -2.13 2.25 9.31
CA LEU A 150 -1.44 1.61 10.43
C LEU A 150 0.03 1.33 10.07
N ILE A 151 0.26 0.76 8.89
CA ILE A 151 1.60 0.37 8.43
C ILE A 151 2.49 1.59 8.21
N ILE A 152 1.96 2.64 7.58
CA ILE A 152 2.67 3.89 7.34
C ILE A 152 2.94 4.59 8.68
N MET A 153 1.97 4.64 9.59
CA MET A 153 2.17 5.25 10.91
C MET A 153 3.26 4.53 11.71
N LEU A 154 3.23 3.19 11.79
CA LEU A 154 4.28 2.40 12.46
C LEU A 154 5.66 2.73 11.88
N GLY A 155 5.76 2.83 10.55
CA GLY A 155 6.99 3.20 9.85
C GLY A 155 7.36 4.68 9.92
N ASN A 156 6.66 5.52 10.68
CA ASN A 156 6.99 6.95 10.86
C ASN A 156 6.94 7.38 12.36
N MET A 157 6.78 6.44 13.30
CA MET A 157 6.71 6.73 14.74
C MET A 157 7.99 7.41 15.26
N ASP A 158 9.15 7.17 14.63
CA ASP A 158 10.44 7.81 14.93
C ASP A 158 10.51 9.29 14.52
N HIS A 159 9.48 9.82 13.85
CA HIS A 159 9.42 11.20 13.37
C HIS A 159 8.41 12.08 14.12
N LEU A 160 7.81 11.58 15.19
CA LEU A 160 6.98 12.38 16.10
C LEU A 160 7.83 13.48 16.76
N GLN A 161 7.29 14.69 16.91
CA GLN A 161 8.03 15.81 17.53
C GLN A 161 8.10 15.73 19.07
N SER A 162 7.29 14.86 19.68
CA SER A 162 7.15 14.79 21.13
C SER A 162 6.88 13.35 21.60
N ASP A 163 7.63 12.91 22.60
CA ASP A 163 7.45 11.62 23.28
C ASP A 163 6.17 11.56 24.12
N ASP A 164 5.51 12.71 24.33
CA ASP A 164 4.24 12.79 25.05
C ASP A 164 3.02 12.42 24.18
N LEU A 165 3.22 12.09 22.90
CA LEU A 165 2.16 11.65 22.00
C LEU A 165 1.88 10.15 22.15
N ASN A 166 0.63 9.81 22.45
CA ASN A 166 0.13 8.43 22.41
C ASN A 166 -0.80 8.26 21.20
N ILE A 167 -0.40 7.41 20.26
CA ILE A 167 -1.11 7.19 19.02
C ILE A 167 -1.99 5.94 19.16
N PHE A 168 -3.27 6.12 18.88
CA PHE A 168 -4.27 5.07 18.82
C PHE A 168 -4.90 5.06 17.44
N MET A 169 -5.35 3.90 16.98
CA MET A 169 -6.12 3.75 15.75
C MET A 169 -7.44 3.04 16.04
N GLU A 170 -8.54 3.63 15.61
CA GLU A 170 -9.86 2.99 15.61
C GLU A 170 -9.98 2.13 14.36
N TYR A 171 -10.28 0.84 14.52
CA TYR A 171 -10.46 -0.12 13.42
C TYR A 171 -11.78 -0.88 13.56
N GLY A 172 -12.38 -1.28 12.44
CA GLY A 172 -13.67 -1.99 12.41
C GLY A 172 -14.90 -1.10 12.65
N THR A 173 -16.09 -1.68 12.51
CA THR A 173 -17.39 -0.97 12.56
C THR A 173 -18.38 -1.69 13.46
N GLY A 174 -19.28 -0.96 14.12
CA GLY A 174 -20.30 -1.56 14.98
C GLY A 174 -19.69 -2.42 16.09
N ASN A 175 -20.09 -3.69 16.17
CA ASN A 175 -19.64 -4.64 17.21
C ASN A 175 -18.18 -5.10 17.04
N SER A 176 -17.62 -5.00 15.83
CA SER A 176 -16.21 -5.32 15.55
C SER A 176 -15.27 -4.14 15.79
N LYS A 177 -15.78 -3.01 16.31
CA LYS A 177 -14.99 -1.84 16.62
C LYS A 177 -13.92 -2.15 17.67
N ARG A 178 -12.66 -1.84 17.37
CA ARG A 178 -11.49 -2.01 18.25
C ARG A 178 -10.63 -0.75 18.24
N TYR A 179 -9.82 -0.60 19.29
CA TYR A 179 -8.79 0.44 19.38
C TYR A 179 -7.43 -0.24 19.46
N ILE A 180 -6.57 0.03 18.48
CA ILE A 180 -5.20 -0.43 18.44
C ILE A 180 -4.33 0.65 19.08
N ASN A 181 -3.58 0.29 20.13
CA ASN A 181 -2.57 1.19 20.69
C ASN A 181 -1.30 1.09 19.84
N VAL A 182 -1.16 2.01 18.88
CA VAL A 182 -0.06 2.01 17.90
C VAL A 182 1.27 2.32 18.59
N THR A 183 1.29 3.22 19.58
CA THR A 183 2.50 3.49 20.39
C THR A 183 3.01 2.23 21.08
N LYS A 184 2.13 1.47 21.73
CA LYS A 184 2.52 0.21 22.39
C LYS A 184 3.00 -0.83 21.38
N LEU A 185 2.31 -0.96 20.25
CA LEU A 185 2.69 -1.89 19.19
C LEU A 185 4.07 -1.56 18.62
N TYR A 186 4.37 -0.27 18.40
CA TYR A 186 5.71 0.17 17.98
C TYR A 186 6.81 -0.20 18.98
N MET A 187 6.55 -0.02 20.28
CA MET A 187 7.49 -0.42 21.33
C MET A 187 7.74 -1.94 21.37
N GLU A 188 6.71 -2.75 21.09
CA GLU A 188 6.82 -4.22 21.06
C GLU A 188 7.55 -4.73 19.81
N LEU A 189 7.27 -4.16 18.64
CA LEU A 189 7.88 -4.57 17.37
C LEU A 189 9.31 -4.04 17.20
N GLY A 190 9.60 -2.88 17.77
CA GLY A 190 10.90 -2.22 17.71
C GLY A 190 11.12 -1.42 16.42
N PRO A 191 12.01 -0.40 16.48
CA PRO A 191 12.17 0.61 15.43
C PRO A 191 12.59 0.02 14.08
N SER A 192 13.53 -0.94 14.08
CA SER A 192 14.06 -1.53 12.83
C SER A 192 12.96 -2.26 12.04
N LEU A 193 12.15 -3.07 12.71
CA LEU A 193 11.08 -3.80 12.05
C LEU A 193 10.01 -2.83 11.57
N CYS A 194 9.55 -1.91 12.42
CA CYS A 194 8.55 -0.91 12.06
C CYS A 194 8.96 -0.05 10.86
N ALA A 195 10.21 0.43 10.81
CA ALA A 195 10.73 1.20 9.68
C ALA A 195 10.72 0.43 8.35
N SER A 196 10.83 -0.90 8.41
CA SER A 196 10.81 -1.76 7.21
C SER A 196 9.40 -2.11 6.72
N LEU A 197 8.36 -1.91 7.55
CA LEU A 197 6.98 -2.33 7.22
C LEU A 197 6.38 -1.63 5.99
N PRO A 198 6.58 -0.31 5.76
CA PRO A 198 6.11 0.32 4.52
C PRO A 198 6.66 -0.35 3.26
N GLY A 199 7.96 -0.62 3.23
CA GLY A 199 8.61 -1.29 2.10
C GLY A 199 8.18 -2.76 1.98
N PHE A 200 8.05 -3.46 3.11
CA PHE A 200 7.54 -4.82 3.14
C PHE A 200 6.12 -4.91 2.56
N HIS A 201 5.23 -4.01 2.97
CA HIS A 201 3.84 -4.01 2.53
C HIS A 201 3.74 -3.72 1.04
N ALA A 202 4.46 -2.70 0.54
CA ALA A 202 4.56 -2.39 -0.88
C ALA A 202 5.17 -3.53 -1.73
N LEU A 203 6.14 -4.27 -1.18
CA LEU A 203 6.81 -5.38 -1.88
C LEU A 203 5.90 -6.60 -2.02
N THR A 204 5.17 -6.94 -0.96
CA THR A 204 4.38 -8.17 -0.87
C THR A 204 2.95 -7.99 -1.38
N GLY A 205 2.64 -6.86 -2.02
CA GLY A 205 1.38 -6.55 -2.65
C GLY A 205 0.56 -5.49 -1.90
N CYS A 206 0.15 -4.45 -2.62
CA CYS A 206 -0.77 -3.40 -2.17
C CYS A 206 -1.58 -2.88 -3.37
N ASP A 207 -2.36 -1.82 -3.21
CA ASP A 207 -3.13 -1.20 -4.31
C ASP A 207 -2.26 -0.80 -5.52
N TYR A 208 -0.96 -0.58 -5.30
CA TYR A 208 -0.03 -0.01 -6.27
C TYR A 208 0.97 -1.00 -6.86
N ASN A 209 1.08 -2.19 -6.29
CA ASN A 209 2.04 -3.20 -6.71
C ASN A 209 1.41 -4.57 -6.50
N PRO A 210 1.36 -5.45 -7.52
CA PRO A 210 0.69 -6.74 -7.39
C PRO A 210 1.27 -7.59 -6.26
N SER A 211 0.47 -8.53 -5.74
CA SER A 211 1.00 -9.58 -4.87
C SER A 211 1.66 -10.68 -5.69
N PHE A 212 2.59 -11.40 -5.06
CA PHE A 212 3.12 -12.63 -5.64
C PHE A 212 2.06 -13.74 -5.54
N PHE A 213 1.85 -14.48 -6.61
CA PHE A 213 0.79 -15.48 -6.70
C PHE A 213 0.90 -16.54 -5.60
N GLN A 214 -0.20 -16.73 -4.85
CA GLN A 214 -0.28 -17.62 -3.68
C GLN A 214 0.80 -17.38 -2.61
N LYS A 215 1.39 -16.19 -2.52
CA LYS A 215 2.30 -15.79 -1.44
C LYS A 215 1.65 -14.71 -0.59
N GLY A 216 0.84 -15.13 0.38
CA GLY A 216 0.32 -14.25 1.42
C GLY A 216 1.43 -13.69 2.32
N LYS A 217 1.15 -12.62 3.08
CA LYS A 217 2.15 -11.88 3.86
C LYS A 217 2.71 -12.62 5.08
N ILE A 218 2.05 -13.67 5.57
CA ILE A 218 2.43 -14.40 6.79
C ILE A 218 3.84 -14.99 6.70
N ARG A 219 4.14 -15.75 5.64
CA ARG A 219 5.45 -16.36 5.45
C ARG A 219 6.55 -15.31 5.23
N PRO A 220 6.41 -14.34 4.31
CA PRO A 220 7.33 -13.22 4.16
C PRO A 220 7.61 -12.47 5.48
N TYR A 221 6.57 -12.22 6.29
CA TYR A 221 6.72 -11.53 7.58
C TYR A 221 7.53 -12.34 8.58
N LYS A 222 7.29 -13.66 8.68
CA LYS A 222 8.09 -14.56 9.54
C LYS A 222 9.57 -14.60 9.15
N ILE A 223 9.89 -14.43 7.86
CA ILE A 223 11.27 -14.30 7.37
C ILE A 223 11.84 -12.92 7.77
N LEU A 224 11.09 -11.84 7.52
CA LEU A 224 11.51 -10.47 7.81
C LEU A 224 11.86 -10.24 9.29
N ILE A 225 11.05 -10.74 10.22
CA ILE A 225 11.29 -10.59 11.67
C ILE A 225 12.66 -11.14 12.08
N LYS A 226 13.13 -12.20 11.42
CA LYS A 226 14.37 -12.90 11.79
C LYS A 226 15.62 -12.35 11.11
N ASN A 227 15.48 -11.48 10.11
CA ASN A 227 16.58 -11.04 9.27
C ASN A 227 16.69 -9.50 9.24
N GLN A 228 17.61 -8.97 10.05
CA GLN A 228 17.88 -7.53 10.12
C GLN A 228 18.41 -6.94 8.81
N ASN A 229 19.07 -7.74 7.96
CA ASN A 229 19.55 -7.26 6.66
C ASN A 229 18.37 -6.97 5.72
N TYR A 230 17.35 -7.82 5.71
CA TYR A 230 16.12 -7.56 4.95
C TYR A 230 15.35 -6.36 5.49
N GLN A 231 15.27 -6.20 6.83
CA GLN A 231 14.66 -5.01 7.43
C GLN A 231 15.37 -3.73 6.98
N LYS A 232 16.71 -3.72 7.08
CA LYS A 232 17.52 -2.59 6.62
C LYS A 232 17.34 -2.31 5.12
N ALA A 233 17.40 -3.34 4.29
CA ALA A 233 17.23 -3.20 2.84
C ALA A 233 15.87 -2.59 2.47
N LEU A 234 14.77 -3.02 3.11
CA LEU A 234 13.43 -2.48 2.88
C LEU A 234 13.28 -1.05 3.39
N THR A 235 13.88 -0.71 4.52
CA THR A 235 13.90 0.67 5.04
C THR A 235 14.69 1.59 4.11
N ASP A 236 15.92 1.20 3.75
CA ASP A 236 16.81 2.00 2.92
C ASP A 236 16.29 2.15 1.48
N LEU A 237 15.48 1.20 1.00
CA LEU A 237 14.85 1.29 -0.32
C LEU A 237 14.08 2.60 -0.49
N GLY A 238 13.40 3.10 0.54
CA GLY A 238 12.64 4.35 0.50
C GLY A 238 13.49 5.59 0.19
N VAL A 239 14.78 5.56 0.50
CA VAL A 239 15.73 6.67 0.28
C VAL A 239 16.83 6.32 -0.72
N ALA A 240 16.81 5.13 -1.31
CA ALA A 240 17.84 4.64 -2.22
C ALA A 240 18.09 5.53 -3.47
N HIS A 241 17.09 6.32 -3.87
CA HIS A 241 17.21 7.28 -4.96
C HIS A 241 18.02 8.53 -4.60
N ILE A 242 18.09 8.85 -3.31
CA ILE A 242 18.85 9.99 -2.77
C ILE A 242 20.28 9.54 -2.45
N THR A 243 20.42 8.36 -1.83
CA THR A 243 21.70 7.81 -1.39
C THR A 243 22.50 7.15 -2.51
N GLY A 244 21.86 6.81 -3.64
CA GLY A 244 22.48 6.06 -4.72
C GLY A 244 22.70 4.57 -4.42
N SER A 245 22.16 4.05 -3.32
CA SER A 245 22.40 2.68 -2.85
C SER A 245 21.47 1.62 -3.48
N ARG A 246 20.76 1.97 -4.56
CA ARG A 246 19.79 1.08 -5.23
C ARG A 246 20.44 -0.25 -5.64
N GLU A 247 21.57 -0.20 -6.33
CA GLU A 247 22.23 -1.40 -6.89
C GLU A 247 22.73 -2.37 -5.82
N GLU A 248 23.00 -1.88 -4.61
CA GLU A 248 23.39 -2.69 -3.45
C GLU A 248 22.18 -3.33 -2.75
N ILE A 249 21.04 -2.63 -2.75
CA ILE A 249 19.81 -3.05 -2.06
C ILE A 249 19.05 -4.10 -2.86
N LEU A 250 18.91 -3.93 -4.19
CA LEU A 250 18.07 -4.82 -5.01
C LEU A 250 18.49 -6.31 -4.94
N PRO A 251 19.79 -6.67 -4.95
CA PRO A 251 20.21 -8.07 -4.78
C PRO A 251 19.82 -8.67 -3.42
N ILE A 252 19.80 -7.87 -2.36
CA ILE A 252 19.37 -8.30 -1.02
C ILE A 252 17.88 -8.63 -1.04
N LEU A 253 17.07 -7.80 -1.70
CA LEU A 253 15.63 -8.03 -1.86
C LEU A 253 15.35 -9.20 -2.82
N GLU A 254 16.17 -9.43 -3.84
CA GLU A 254 16.09 -10.62 -4.71
C GLU A 254 16.27 -11.91 -3.90
N ALA A 255 17.25 -11.94 -2.99
CA ALA A 255 17.44 -13.06 -2.06
C ALA A 255 16.25 -13.24 -1.11
N PHE A 256 15.68 -12.14 -0.60
CA PHE A 256 14.46 -12.20 0.21
C PHE A 256 13.29 -12.85 -0.56
N ILE A 257 13.09 -12.49 -1.83
CA ILE A 257 12.06 -13.14 -2.68
C ILE A 257 12.37 -14.62 -2.88
N CYS A 258 13.62 -15.02 -3.14
CA CYS A 258 13.97 -16.43 -3.25
C CYS A 258 13.58 -17.22 -1.99
N GLU A 259 13.80 -16.65 -0.80
CA GLU A 259 13.42 -17.26 0.47
C GLU A 259 11.89 -17.36 0.67
N ILE A 260 11.14 -16.35 0.21
CA ILE A 260 9.65 -16.40 0.17
C ILE A 260 9.19 -17.63 -0.64
N TYR A 261 9.87 -17.96 -1.74
CA TYR A 261 9.57 -19.13 -2.56
C TYR A 261 10.17 -20.45 -2.04
N GLY A 262 10.89 -20.44 -0.92
CA GLY A 262 11.43 -21.66 -0.29
C GLY A 262 12.94 -21.86 -0.44
N TYR A 263 13.63 -20.98 -1.14
CA TYR A 263 15.04 -21.15 -1.49
C TYR A 263 15.96 -20.25 -0.65
N LYS A 264 16.33 -20.73 0.54
CA LYS A 264 17.17 -19.96 1.50
C LYS A 264 18.60 -19.70 1.04
N ASN A 265 19.18 -20.62 0.25
CA ASN A 265 20.58 -20.58 -0.16
C ASN A 265 20.75 -20.07 -1.60
N ILE A 266 19.68 -19.54 -2.20
CA ILE A 266 19.70 -19.01 -3.56
C ILE A 266 19.37 -17.53 -3.49
N SER A 267 20.24 -16.70 -4.03
CA SER A 267 20.06 -15.25 -4.11
C SER A 267 19.73 -14.76 -5.52
N ASN A 268 19.66 -15.67 -6.50
CA ASN A 268 19.32 -15.35 -7.88
C ASN A 268 17.94 -15.93 -8.23
N ILE A 269 16.99 -15.05 -8.56
CA ILE A 269 15.59 -15.45 -8.76
C ILE A 269 15.41 -16.38 -9.96
N ASN A 270 16.20 -16.20 -11.03
CA ASN A 270 16.14 -17.08 -12.20
C ASN A 270 16.68 -18.48 -11.87
N ALA A 271 17.69 -18.58 -10.99
CA ALA A 271 18.17 -19.87 -10.50
C ALA A 271 17.10 -20.57 -9.65
N ALA A 272 16.43 -19.84 -8.75
CA ALA A 272 15.30 -20.36 -7.96
C ALA A 272 14.14 -20.81 -8.87
N ARG A 273 13.82 -20.01 -9.90
CA ARG A 273 12.79 -20.32 -10.90
C ARG A 273 13.12 -21.58 -11.69
N PHE A 274 14.36 -21.71 -12.17
CA PHE A 274 14.82 -22.90 -12.88
C PHE A 274 14.78 -24.14 -11.98
N GLN A 275 15.25 -24.05 -10.73
CA GLN A 275 15.19 -25.16 -9.80
C GLN A 275 13.74 -25.60 -9.50
N LYS A 276 12.81 -24.65 -9.29
CA LYS A 276 11.39 -24.97 -9.11
C LYS A 276 10.84 -25.72 -10.33
N PHE A 277 11.16 -25.23 -11.53
CA PHE A 277 10.78 -25.90 -12.78
C PHE A 277 11.33 -27.32 -12.85
N CYS A 278 12.62 -27.54 -12.59
CA CYS A 278 13.24 -28.88 -12.64
C CYS A 278 12.58 -29.85 -11.65
N VAL A 279 12.28 -29.40 -10.42
CA VAL A 279 11.58 -30.21 -9.41
C VAL A 279 10.17 -30.58 -9.86
N THR A 280 9.43 -29.63 -10.46
CA THR A 280 8.07 -29.88 -10.96
C THR A 280 8.06 -30.76 -12.20
N TYR A 281 8.99 -30.54 -13.15
CA TYR A 281 9.09 -31.28 -14.39
C TYR A 281 9.62 -32.71 -14.19
N LYS A 282 10.44 -32.94 -13.15
CA LYS A 282 11.07 -34.23 -12.82
C LYS A 282 11.77 -34.84 -14.04
N ALA A 283 12.70 -34.09 -14.64
CA ALA A 283 13.55 -34.63 -15.70
C ALA A 283 14.35 -35.82 -15.17
N ASN A 284 14.42 -36.89 -15.96
CA ASN A 284 15.22 -38.07 -15.60
C ASN A 284 16.69 -37.90 -16.02
N THR A 285 16.94 -37.07 -17.03
CA THR A 285 18.26 -36.77 -17.62
C THR A 285 18.27 -35.33 -18.12
N GLU A 286 19.45 -34.70 -18.18
CA GLU A 286 19.62 -33.31 -18.68
C GLU A 286 19.14 -33.16 -20.14
N ASP A 287 19.30 -34.19 -20.97
CA ASP A 287 18.91 -34.19 -22.39
C ASP A 287 17.47 -34.70 -22.65
N GLU A 288 16.62 -34.80 -21.62
CA GLU A 288 15.26 -35.31 -21.80
C GLU A 288 14.41 -34.32 -22.63
N PRO A 289 13.90 -34.69 -23.82
CA PRO A 289 13.08 -33.78 -24.62
C PRO A 289 11.78 -33.43 -23.89
N PHE A 290 11.30 -32.19 -24.04
CA PHE A 290 10.06 -31.66 -23.44
C PHE A 290 8.78 -32.35 -23.97
N LYS A 291 8.61 -33.64 -23.66
CA LYS A 291 7.51 -34.49 -24.11
C LYS A 291 6.57 -34.89 -22.97
N LYS A 292 6.96 -34.66 -21.72
CA LYS A 292 6.12 -34.92 -20.55
C LYS A 292 4.95 -33.94 -20.52
N THR A 293 3.73 -34.46 -20.56
CA THR A 293 2.54 -33.66 -20.25
C THR A 293 2.57 -33.32 -18.76
N LEU A 294 2.87 -32.06 -18.45
CA LEU A 294 2.83 -31.54 -17.10
C LEU A 294 1.38 -31.55 -16.59
N LYS A 295 1.02 -32.53 -15.76
CA LYS A 295 -0.25 -32.54 -15.04
C LYS A 295 -0.09 -31.72 -13.75
N ASN A 296 -1.05 -30.83 -13.48
CA ASN A 296 -1.08 -29.96 -12.29
C ASN A 296 0.12 -28.99 -12.16
N CYS A 297 0.73 -28.57 -13.28
CA CYS A 297 1.70 -27.49 -13.28
C CYS A 297 0.99 -26.18 -13.60
N ASP A 298 0.86 -25.30 -12.60
CA ASP A 298 0.47 -23.91 -12.81
C ASP A 298 1.74 -23.05 -12.87
N PRO A 299 2.12 -22.52 -14.05
CA PRO A 299 3.31 -21.67 -14.20
C PRO A 299 3.31 -20.44 -13.32
N SER A 300 2.13 -19.98 -12.86
CA SER A 300 1.98 -18.84 -11.95
C SER A 300 2.60 -19.09 -10.58
N THR A 301 2.82 -20.37 -10.21
CA THR A 301 3.47 -20.76 -8.94
C THR A 301 4.98 -20.61 -8.95
N LEU A 302 5.59 -20.39 -10.13
CA LEU A 302 7.02 -20.17 -10.27
C LEU A 302 7.40 -18.77 -9.74
N PRO A 303 8.59 -18.61 -9.12
CA PRO A 303 9.14 -17.29 -8.81
C PRO A 303 9.18 -16.40 -10.06
N PRO A 304 8.90 -15.09 -9.98
CA PRO A 304 8.93 -14.20 -11.15
C PRO A 304 10.27 -14.27 -11.88
N CYS A 305 10.30 -13.99 -13.18
CA CYS A 305 11.59 -13.85 -13.85
C CYS A 305 12.32 -12.60 -13.35
N LYS A 306 13.64 -12.54 -13.55
CA LYS A 306 14.46 -11.42 -13.09
C LYS A 306 14.00 -10.07 -13.66
N ALA A 307 13.61 -10.02 -14.93
CA ALA A 307 13.14 -8.79 -15.57
C ALA A 307 11.84 -8.27 -14.94
N GLU A 308 10.89 -9.17 -14.65
CA GLU A 308 9.64 -8.83 -13.94
C GLU A 308 9.91 -8.38 -12.51
N LEU A 309 10.77 -9.10 -11.79
CA LEU A 309 11.14 -8.76 -10.42
C LEU A 309 11.82 -7.39 -10.35
N GLN A 310 12.66 -7.05 -11.33
CA GLN A 310 13.29 -5.72 -11.38
C GLN A 310 12.24 -4.61 -11.41
N GLN A 311 11.27 -4.68 -12.32
CA GLN A 311 10.21 -3.68 -12.39
C GLN A 311 9.33 -3.67 -11.13
N HIS A 312 9.08 -4.83 -10.53
CA HIS A 312 8.37 -4.95 -9.26
C HIS A 312 9.09 -4.28 -8.09
N LEU A 313 10.42 -4.41 -8.04
CA LEU A 313 11.24 -3.74 -7.01
C LEU A 313 11.33 -2.23 -7.24
N LEU A 314 11.34 -1.78 -8.50
CA LEU A 314 11.28 -0.36 -8.83
C LEU A 314 9.96 0.29 -8.39
N ARG A 315 8.83 -0.41 -8.59
CA ARG A 315 7.53 0.05 -8.05
C ARG A 315 7.53 0.08 -6.54
N THR A 316 8.02 -0.99 -5.92
CA THR A 316 8.20 -1.07 -4.46
C THR A 316 8.98 0.14 -3.96
N GLN A 317 10.09 0.50 -4.60
CA GLN A 317 10.89 1.67 -4.23
C GLN A 317 10.10 2.97 -4.32
N TYR A 318 9.37 3.18 -5.42
CA TYR A 318 8.55 4.38 -5.58
C TYR A 318 7.55 4.54 -4.43
N ILE A 319 6.77 3.50 -4.16
CA ILE A 319 5.74 3.50 -3.11
C ILE A 319 6.39 3.70 -1.73
N THR A 320 7.45 2.94 -1.45
CA THR A 320 8.18 3.02 -0.17
C THR A 320 8.76 4.41 0.05
N SER A 321 9.25 5.08 -1.01
CA SER A 321 9.76 6.44 -0.91
C SER A 321 8.69 7.45 -0.50
N ILE A 322 7.42 7.20 -0.83
CA ILE A 322 6.31 8.04 -0.38
C ILE A 322 5.96 7.70 1.07
N TRP A 323 5.75 6.41 1.34
CA TRP A 323 5.24 5.95 2.64
C TRP A 323 6.24 6.11 3.80
N ARG A 324 7.52 5.79 3.59
CA ARG A 324 8.57 5.96 4.63
C ARG A 324 8.85 7.44 4.92
N ASN A 325 8.58 8.33 3.97
CA ASN A 325 8.82 9.76 4.10
C ASN A 325 7.51 10.55 4.30
N ALA A 326 6.42 9.89 4.72
CA ALA A 326 5.11 10.52 4.87
C ALA A 326 5.10 11.65 5.91
N TYR A 327 6.06 11.68 6.84
CA TYR A 327 6.26 12.78 7.78
C TYR A 327 6.76 14.09 7.12
N LEU A 328 7.31 14.02 5.90
CA LEU A 328 7.74 15.18 5.12
C LEU A 328 6.56 15.80 4.38
N ARG A 329 6.65 17.09 4.04
CA ARG A 329 5.64 17.77 3.20
C ARG A 329 5.73 17.34 1.73
N PHE A 330 6.94 16.95 1.31
CA PHE A 330 7.29 16.47 -0.02
C PHE A 330 7.90 15.08 0.15
N PRO A 331 7.10 14.01 0.08
CA PRO A 331 7.55 12.69 0.54
C PRO A 331 8.52 12.03 -0.45
N SER A 332 8.40 12.29 -1.75
CA SER A 332 9.30 11.74 -2.76
C SER A 332 9.57 12.71 -3.90
N SER A 333 10.76 12.56 -4.50
CA SER A 333 11.17 13.24 -5.74
C SER A 333 11.10 12.32 -6.96
N LEU A 334 10.74 11.05 -6.77
CA LEU A 334 10.65 10.07 -7.85
C LEU A 334 9.47 10.35 -8.76
N THR A 335 9.61 9.93 -10.01
CA THR A 335 8.52 9.95 -11.01
C THR A 335 8.15 8.53 -11.44
N PRO A 336 6.88 8.25 -11.77
CA PRO A 336 6.45 6.89 -12.12
C PRO A 336 7.15 6.29 -13.36
N ASN A 337 7.40 7.09 -14.40
CA ASN A 337 7.88 6.65 -15.73
C ASN A 337 9.26 5.94 -15.75
N ARG A 338 9.97 5.89 -14.62
CA ARG A 338 11.26 5.19 -14.47
C ARG A 338 11.30 4.28 -13.25
N ASN A 339 10.16 4.06 -12.62
CA ASN A 339 10.04 3.26 -11.43
C ASN A 339 8.96 2.18 -11.59
N GLY A 340 8.84 1.60 -12.79
CA GLY A 340 7.96 0.47 -13.07
C GLY A 340 6.56 0.83 -13.59
N TRP A 341 6.39 2.06 -14.10
CA TRP A 341 5.23 2.48 -14.88
C TRP A 341 5.65 3.10 -16.22
N THR A 342 4.76 3.05 -17.21
CA THR A 342 4.84 3.79 -18.47
C THR A 342 3.60 4.66 -18.65
N LEU A 343 3.78 5.83 -19.27
CA LEU A 343 2.68 6.73 -19.61
C LEU A 343 2.13 6.39 -21.00
N HIS A 344 0.84 6.12 -21.09
CA HIS A 344 0.11 5.94 -22.35
C HIS A 344 -1.19 6.73 -22.29
N GLU A 345 -1.44 7.61 -23.27
CA GLU A 345 -2.69 8.38 -23.39
C GLU A 345 -3.14 9.06 -22.08
N ASP A 346 -2.20 9.71 -21.39
CA ASP A 346 -2.40 10.39 -20.09
C ASP A 346 -2.75 9.49 -18.90
N THR A 347 -2.63 8.17 -19.03
CA THR A 347 -2.78 7.19 -17.95
C THR A 347 -1.51 6.40 -17.71
N LEU A 348 -1.21 6.11 -16.44
CA LEU A 348 -0.05 5.28 -16.07
C LEU A 348 -0.43 3.80 -16.05
N HIS A 349 0.37 2.98 -16.75
CA HIS A 349 0.26 1.53 -16.78
C HIS A 349 1.49 0.88 -16.18
N PHE A 350 1.35 -0.35 -15.66
CA PHE A 350 2.50 -1.10 -15.20
C PHE A 350 3.44 -1.44 -16.35
N HIS A 351 4.72 -1.08 -16.17
CA HIS A 351 5.81 -1.60 -16.98
C HIS A 351 6.20 -2.96 -16.40
N TRP A 352 5.81 -4.05 -17.05
CA TRP A 352 5.95 -5.39 -16.46
C TRP A 352 7.38 -5.91 -16.51
N PHE A 353 8.08 -5.74 -17.62
CA PHE A 353 9.47 -6.18 -17.82
C PHE A 353 10.10 -5.45 -19.00
N ASP A 354 11.43 -5.42 -19.03
CA ASP A 354 12.21 -5.00 -20.19
C ASP A 354 12.49 -6.18 -21.12
N GLY A 355 12.41 -5.95 -22.43
CA GLY A 355 12.66 -6.95 -23.46
C GLY A 355 11.39 -7.56 -24.04
N ASP A 356 11.57 -8.52 -24.94
CA ASP A 356 10.47 -9.16 -25.65
C ASP A 356 9.80 -10.23 -24.79
N CYS A 357 8.46 -10.27 -24.83
CA CYS A 357 7.66 -11.27 -24.11
C CYS A 357 7.92 -12.70 -24.62
N MET A 358 8.32 -12.82 -25.89
CA MET A 358 8.66 -14.10 -26.52
C MET A 358 10.02 -13.99 -27.20
N PRO A 359 10.81 -15.07 -27.22
CA PRO A 359 11.98 -15.14 -28.08
C PRO A 359 11.57 -14.84 -29.53
N GLN A 360 12.26 -13.90 -30.19
CA GLN A 360 11.95 -13.53 -31.57
C GLN A 360 12.33 -14.66 -32.55
N SER A 361 13.21 -15.57 -32.14
CA SER A 361 13.57 -16.76 -32.88
C SER A 361 13.85 -17.96 -31.97
N VAL A 362 13.84 -19.17 -32.55
CA VAL A 362 14.25 -20.41 -31.87
C VAL A 362 15.71 -20.33 -31.39
N PHE A 363 16.56 -19.58 -32.09
CA PHE A 363 17.95 -19.37 -31.71
C PHE A 363 18.04 -18.58 -30.39
N ASP A 364 17.22 -17.54 -30.22
CA ASP A 364 17.18 -16.74 -28.99
C ASP A 364 16.75 -17.56 -27.76
N ALA A 365 15.93 -18.60 -27.98
CA ALA A 365 15.52 -19.53 -26.92
C ALA A 365 16.65 -20.49 -26.47
N ILE A 366 17.63 -20.78 -27.33
CA ILE A 366 18.69 -21.77 -27.10
C ILE A 366 19.99 -21.12 -26.60
N VAL A 367 20.31 -19.90 -27.04
CA VAL A 367 21.62 -19.26 -26.78
C VAL A 367 21.83 -18.83 -25.32
N HIS A 368 20.77 -18.73 -24.51
CA HIS A 368 20.90 -18.41 -23.08
C HIS A 368 21.69 -19.47 -22.26
N GLU A 369 21.93 -20.67 -22.79
CA GLU A 369 22.71 -21.73 -22.11
C GLU A 369 24.24 -21.57 -22.27
N ASN A 370 24.73 -20.95 -23.34
CA ASN A 370 26.16 -21.02 -23.69
C ASN A 370 27.10 -20.11 -22.88
N ASN A 371 26.58 -19.33 -21.92
CA ASN A 371 27.39 -18.44 -21.07
C ASN A 371 27.58 -18.94 -19.62
N LYS A 372 27.34 -20.23 -19.34
CA LYS A 372 27.70 -20.84 -18.04
C LYS A 372 28.41 -22.18 -18.21
N GLN A 373 29.68 -22.15 -18.59
CA GLN A 373 30.61 -23.17 -18.08
C GLN A 373 30.87 -22.85 -16.60
N ASN A 374 30.01 -23.35 -15.71
CA ASN A 374 30.34 -23.51 -14.30
C ASN A 374 30.14 -24.97 -13.96
N ASN A 375 31.26 -25.68 -13.81
CA ASN A 375 31.33 -27.00 -13.20
C ASN A 375 30.65 -26.94 -11.82
N ILE A 376 29.55 -27.67 -11.65
CA ILE A 376 29.02 -28.01 -10.33
C ILE A 376 29.32 -29.50 -10.16
N GLU A 377 30.33 -29.79 -9.34
CA GLU A 377 30.56 -31.13 -8.80
C GLU A 377 29.32 -31.53 -7.99
N ASN A 378 28.74 -32.66 -8.37
CA ASN A 378 27.66 -33.32 -7.63
C ASN A 378 28.21 -33.80 -6.29
N ASP A 379 27.97 -33.06 -5.21
CA ASP A 379 28.06 -33.60 -3.86
C ASP A 379 26.66 -34.00 -3.39
N THR A 380 26.37 -35.29 -3.55
CA THR A 380 25.16 -35.93 -3.06
C THR A 380 25.21 -36.06 -1.56
N THR A 381 24.40 -35.30 -0.83
CA THR A 381 23.96 -35.68 0.53
C THR A 381 22.48 -35.34 0.77
N ASP A 382 21.70 -36.43 0.86
CA ASP A 382 20.53 -36.68 1.69
C ASP A 382 19.32 -35.73 1.70
N ASN A 383 18.34 -36.16 0.90
CA ASN A 383 16.90 -36.19 1.15
C ASN A 383 16.42 -35.77 2.57
N ALA A 384 15.70 -34.65 2.62
CA ALA A 384 14.58 -34.46 3.53
C ALA A 384 13.38 -33.96 2.72
N GLY A 385 12.31 -34.75 2.72
CA GLY A 385 11.14 -34.56 1.88
C GLY A 385 10.48 -33.20 2.06
N VAL A 386 10.27 -32.50 0.95
CA VAL A 386 9.32 -31.39 0.89
C VAL A 386 7.92 -31.98 0.85
N SER A 387 7.32 -32.20 2.02
CA SER A 387 5.89 -32.43 2.15
C SER A 387 5.19 -31.08 2.19
N GLU A 388 4.60 -30.65 1.08
CA GLU A 388 3.51 -29.68 1.09
C GLU A 388 2.26 -30.43 1.59
N LEU A 389 2.03 -30.35 2.90
CA LEU A 389 0.74 -30.61 3.52
C LEU A 389 0.23 -29.26 3.99
N ASP A 390 -0.52 -28.60 3.12
CA ASP A 390 -1.38 -27.48 3.47
C ASP A 390 -2.57 -28.06 4.25
N THR A 391 -2.48 -28.00 5.58
CA THR A 391 -3.66 -27.95 6.43
C THR A 391 -3.79 -26.52 6.92
N ASP A 392 -4.43 -25.69 6.10
CA ASP A 392 -5.13 -24.51 6.59
C ASP A 392 -6.35 -25.04 7.35
N GLU A 393 -6.33 -24.95 8.68
CA GLU A 393 -7.55 -24.99 9.47
C GLU A 393 -8.32 -23.70 9.16
N SER A 394 -9.18 -23.77 8.14
CA SER A 394 -10.27 -22.84 8.01
C SER A 394 -11.27 -23.13 9.13
N GLU A 395 -11.29 -22.29 10.17
CA GLU A 395 -12.51 -22.13 10.96
C GLU A 395 -13.60 -21.65 9.99
N VAL A 396 -14.59 -22.51 9.82
CA VAL A 396 -15.76 -22.27 8.99
C VAL A 396 -16.65 -21.29 9.75
N ASP A 397 -16.52 -19.99 9.49
CA ASP A 397 -17.59 -19.04 9.81
C ASP A 397 -18.72 -19.27 8.81
N SER A 398 -19.73 -20.00 9.25
CA SER A 398 -21.00 -20.16 8.55
C SER A 398 -21.81 -18.86 8.66
N ASP A 399 -21.63 -17.94 7.72
CA ASP A 399 -22.64 -16.91 7.45
C ASP A 399 -23.61 -17.45 6.40
N SER A 400 -24.68 -18.08 6.89
CA SER A 400 -25.86 -18.38 6.09
C SER A 400 -26.59 -17.07 5.76
N SER A 401 -26.48 -16.62 4.52
CA SER A 401 -27.41 -15.66 3.93
C SER A 401 -28.75 -16.37 3.70
N ASP A 402 -29.70 -16.17 4.61
CA ASP A 402 -31.10 -16.53 4.41
C ASP A 402 -31.75 -15.47 3.50
N GLU A 403 -31.83 -15.78 2.21
CA GLU A 403 -32.69 -15.07 1.26
C GLU A 403 -34.13 -15.48 1.55
N GLY A 404 -34.83 -14.64 2.31
CA GLY A 404 -36.28 -14.72 2.48
C GLY A 404 -37.00 -14.44 1.16
N ALA A 405 -37.28 -15.50 0.41
CA ALA A 405 -38.28 -15.52 -0.64
C ALA A 405 -39.66 -15.25 -0.01
N SER A 406 -40.26 -14.11 -0.34
CA SER A 406 -41.69 -13.86 -0.12
C SER A 406 -42.41 -14.19 -1.42
N THR A 407 -43.11 -15.33 -1.42
CA THR A 407 -44.19 -15.60 -2.36
C THR A 407 -45.51 -15.21 -1.71
N GLU A 408 -46.28 -14.45 -2.47
CA GLU A 408 -47.70 -14.16 -2.27
C GLU A 408 -48.51 -15.46 -2.12
N GLU A 409 -49.48 -15.49 -1.20
CA GLU A 409 -50.81 -16.07 -1.42
C GLU A 409 -51.75 -15.71 -0.23
N GLU A 410 -52.91 -15.16 -0.63
CA GLU A 410 -54.16 -14.82 0.11
C GLU A 410 -54.21 -13.66 1.12
#